data_AF-K2M6D5-F1
#
_entry.id   AF-K2M6D5-F1
#
_cell.length_a   1.000
_cell.length_b   1.000
_cell.length_c   1.000
_cell.angle_alpha   90.00
_cell.angle_beta   90.00
_cell.angle_gamma   90.00
#
_symmetry.space_group_name_H-M   'P 1'
#
loop_
_entity.id
_entity.type
_entity.pdbx_description
1 polymer ?
#
loop_
_entity_poly.entity_id
_entity_poly.type
_entity_poly.pdbx_seq_one_letter_code
_entity_poly.pdbx_strand_id
1 'polypeptide(L)'
;MVAHLIRDIPNLVYLDLGANDIGPLGIQTLSYVVAAHKKLQTLILGSPITDAYANRINAASATSLLEGCLRNRTLRHLDLSGSTIGSPDAIPNSHGGTGAVEFNVAPPSRSPGPSMIPTARRIQQGQSSLGFGGGKGTVGSTTGAATAGKGVAETESDIGAPFRRPIDVLSELISTSTTLTTLKLREVRLTTDAALRIIHSAMKSPSLSFVDLSGNALTGAVGDAFGELVWNRAGAQQTSGLHTILLSNNPLMQPQSGMPAPKLFSALSMDRMVLRLHLDNCGVDDDAIASLCRALNTNGALQTLHLDHNAITSERCCHVGSGPLCAYLSPRRFTGGE
;
A
#
# COMPACT_ATOMS: atom_id res chain seq x y z
N MET A 1 0.27 14.37 -21.49
CA MET A 1 -1.01 14.55 -22.21
C MET A 1 -2.22 14.08 -21.39
N VAL A 2 -2.29 12.80 -20.98
CA VAL A 2 -3.44 12.24 -20.23
C VAL A 2 -3.76 12.99 -18.93
N ALA A 3 -2.76 13.37 -18.12
CA ALA A 3 -2.97 14.15 -16.90
C ALA A 3 -3.67 15.51 -17.14
N HIS A 4 -3.32 16.20 -18.23
CA HIS A 4 -3.95 17.48 -18.57
C HIS A 4 -5.41 17.28 -18.99
N LEU A 5 -5.66 16.22 -19.78
CA LEU A 5 -7.01 15.85 -20.19
C LEU A 5 -7.90 15.51 -18.99
N ILE A 6 -7.40 14.78 -18.00
CA ILE A 6 -8.16 14.43 -16.79
C ILE A 6 -8.51 15.69 -15.97
N ARG A 7 -7.57 16.64 -15.86
CA ARG A 7 -7.83 17.91 -15.16
C ARG A 7 -8.97 18.70 -15.82
N ASP A 8 -9.05 18.64 -17.15
CA ASP A 8 -9.97 19.45 -17.93
C ASP A 8 -11.32 18.75 -18.17
N ILE A 9 -11.53 17.55 -17.63
CA ILE A 9 -12.83 16.83 -17.63
C ILE A 9 -13.43 16.86 -16.21
N PRO A 10 -14.15 17.94 -15.82
CA PRO A 10 -14.59 18.15 -14.43
C PRO A 10 -15.62 17.15 -13.92
N ASN A 11 -16.25 16.40 -14.82
CA ASN A 11 -17.27 15.39 -14.51
C ASN A 11 -16.72 13.96 -14.53
N LEU A 12 -15.40 13.76 -14.64
CA LEU A 12 -14.82 12.42 -14.66
C LEU A 12 -14.98 11.74 -13.30
N VAL A 13 -15.76 10.66 -13.26
CA VAL A 13 -16.00 9.87 -12.05
C VAL A 13 -15.19 8.57 -12.04
N TYR A 14 -14.93 8.03 -13.24
CA TYR A 14 -14.27 6.75 -13.45
C TYR A 14 -13.12 6.92 -14.44
N LEU A 15 -11.93 6.51 -14.02
CA LEU A 15 -10.74 6.52 -14.84
C LEU A 15 -10.06 5.15 -14.74
N ASP A 16 -10.04 4.45 -15.86
CA ASP A 16 -9.27 3.23 -16.03
C ASP A 16 -8.13 3.49 -17.01
N LEU A 17 -6.92 3.32 -16.50
CA LEU A 17 -5.68 3.37 -17.26
C LEU A 17 -4.84 2.11 -16.99
N GLY A 18 -5.44 1.00 -16.58
CA GLY A 18 -4.75 -0.28 -16.46
C GLY A 18 -4.10 -0.68 -17.79
N ALA A 19 -2.91 -1.26 -17.73
CA ALA A 19 -2.17 -1.73 -18.92
C ALA A 19 -1.97 -0.66 -20.02
N ASN A 20 -1.42 0.52 -19.68
CA ASN A 20 -1.19 1.63 -20.62
C ASN A 20 0.29 2.03 -20.78
N ASP A 21 1.23 1.19 -20.32
CA ASP A 21 2.68 1.44 -20.27
C ASP A 21 3.05 2.83 -19.71
N ILE A 22 2.30 3.29 -18.69
CA ILE A 22 2.56 4.58 -18.07
C ILE A 22 3.81 4.46 -17.20
N GLY A 23 4.86 5.22 -17.55
CA GLY A 23 6.10 5.28 -16.79
C GLY A 23 5.96 5.98 -15.42
N PRO A 24 6.95 5.85 -14.52
CA PRO A 24 6.91 6.44 -13.17
C PRO A 24 6.63 7.95 -13.16
N LEU A 25 7.20 8.69 -14.11
CA LEU A 25 6.96 10.14 -14.24
C LEU A 25 5.52 10.46 -14.64
N GLY A 26 4.91 9.62 -15.47
CA GLY A 26 3.50 9.74 -15.84
C GLY A 26 2.59 9.54 -14.63
N ILE A 27 2.88 8.53 -13.81
CA ILE A 27 2.17 8.24 -12.55
C ILE A 27 2.33 9.39 -11.55
N GLN A 28 3.54 9.94 -11.41
CA GLN A 28 3.78 11.13 -10.60
C GLN A 28 3.01 12.34 -11.13
N THR A 29 2.90 12.52 -12.44
CA THR A 29 2.10 13.60 -13.01
C THR A 29 0.61 13.41 -12.73
N LEU A 30 0.12 12.17 -12.76
CA LEU A 30 -1.26 11.83 -12.42
C LEU A 30 -1.58 12.15 -10.95
N SER A 31 -0.62 12.06 -10.03
CA SER A 31 -0.87 12.33 -8.61
C SER A 31 -1.37 13.74 -8.35
N TYR A 32 -0.81 14.74 -9.04
CA TYR A 32 -1.23 16.14 -8.92
C TYR A 32 -2.68 16.34 -9.38
N VAL A 33 -3.08 15.61 -10.42
CA VAL A 33 -4.43 15.69 -10.97
C VAL A 33 -5.42 15.00 -10.05
N VAL A 34 -5.08 13.79 -9.57
CA VAL A 34 -5.89 13.05 -8.59
C VAL A 34 -6.10 13.88 -7.32
N ALA A 35 -5.06 14.57 -6.83
CA ALA A 35 -5.16 15.43 -5.66
C ALA A 35 -6.16 16.58 -5.83
N ALA A 36 -6.25 17.16 -7.03
CA ALA A 36 -7.09 18.31 -7.33
C ALA A 36 -8.52 17.93 -7.74
N HIS A 37 -8.72 16.74 -8.31
CA HIS A 37 -9.98 16.34 -8.94
C HIS A 37 -11.12 16.20 -7.91
N LYS A 38 -12.24 16.87 -8.16
CA LYS A 38 -13.36 17.01 -7.18
C LYS A 38 -14.46 15.98 -7.32
N LYS A 39 -14.42 15.14 -8.36
CA LYS A 39 -15.47 14.13 -8.61
C LYS A 39 -14.94 12.72 -8.90
N LEU A 40 -13.63 12.52 -8.89
CA LEU A 40 -13.05 11.24 -9.30
C LEU A 40 -13.29 10.22 -8.17
N GLN A 41 -14.01 9.15 -8.48
CA GLN A 41 -14.37 8.13 -7.51
C GLN A 41 -13.62 6.82 -7.76
N THR A 42 -13.29 6.50 -9.01
CA THR A 42 -12.59 5.27 -9.36
C THR A 42 -11.33 5.59 -10.14
N LEU A 43 -10.20 5.08 -9.64
CA LEU A 43 -8.91 5.13 -10.31
C LEU A 43 -8.36 3.70 -10.41
N ILE A 44 -8.26 3.21 -11.63
CA ILE A 44 -7.66 1.90 -11.94
C ILE A 44 -6.37 2.16 -12.70
N LEU A 45 -5.25 1.79 -12.09
CA LEU A 45 -3.93 1.82 -12.71
C LEU A 45 -3.29 0.43 -12.74
N GLY A 46 -3.87 -0.51 -11.99
CA GLY A 46 -3.37 -1.86 -11.89
C GLY A 46 -3.62 -2.69 -13.15
N SER A 47 -2.76 -3.67 -13.36
CA SER A 47 -2.91 -4.73 -14.36
C SER A 47 -2.23 -5.99 -13.84
N PRO A 48 -2.47 -7.17 -14.42
CA PRO A 48 -1.64 -8.34 -14.15
C PRO A 48 -0.16 -8.01 -14.42
N ILE A 49 0.76 -8.56 -13.61
CA ILE A 49 2.21 -8.31 -13.80
C ILE A 49 2.73 -8.88 -15.13
N THR A 50 2.01 -9.84 -15.72
CA THR A 50 2.33 -10.46 -17.00
C THR A 50 1.85 -9.66 -18.20
N ASP A 51 1.16 -8.54 -18.00
CA ASP A 51 0.65 -7.72 -19.08
C ASP A 51 1.80 -7.00 -19.79
N ALA A 52 1.82 -7.07 -21.13
CA ALA A 52 2.86 -6.43 -21.95
C ALA A 52 2.87 -4.90 -21.79
N TYR A 53 1.74 -4.31 -21.43
CA TYR A 53 1.57 -2.87 -21.24
C TYR A 53 1.39 -2.49 -19.77
N ALA A 54 1.82 -3.33 -18.82
CA ALA A 54 1.69 -3.03 -17.40
C ALA A 54 2.29 -1.65 -17.05
N ASN A 55 1.56 -0.87 -16.25
CA ASN A 55 2.03 0.44 -15.82
C ASN A 55 3.24 0.29 -14.90
N ARG A 56 4.27 1.10 -15.13
CA ARG A 56 5.53 1.03 -14.39
C ARG A 56 5.43 1.90 -13.13
N ILE A 57 4.73 1.39 -12.12
CA ILE A 57 4.57 2.01 -10.81
C ILE A 57 5.65 1.47 -9.86
N ASN A 58 6.72 2.24 -9.68
CA ASN A 58 7.77 1.97 -8.70
C ASN A 58 7.46 2.63 -7.34
N ALA A 59 8.27 2.36 -6.32
CA ALA A 59 8.05 2.90 -4.98
C ALA A 59 7.94 4.45 -4.94
N ALA A 60 8.82 5.17 -5.65
CA ALA A 60 8.79 6.64 -5.64
C ALA A 60 7.51 7.22 -6.27
N SER A 61 7.12 6.72 -7.44
CA SER A 61 5.89 7.13 -8.12
C SER A 61 4.63 6.71 -7.37
N ALA A 62 4.65 5.54 -6.73
CA ALA A 62 3.58 5.08 -5.85
C ALA A 62 3.41 6.01 -4.64
N THR A 63 4.50 6.40 -3.96
CA THR A 63 4.43 7.37 -2.86
C THR A 63 3.79 8.67 -3.32
N SER A 64 4.25 9.23 -4.45
CA SER A 64 3.67 10.46 -5.01
C SER A 64 2.18 10.32 -5.32
N LEU A 65 1.78 9.20 -5.94
CA LEU A 65 0.38 8.91 -6.25
C LEU A 65 -0.48 8.80 -4.99
N LEU A 66 -0.01 8.09 -3.98
CA LEU A 66 -0.72 7.89 -2.71
C LEU A 66 -0.85 9.20 -1.93
N GLU A 67 0.17 10.07 -1.96
CA GLU A 67 0.06 11.43 -1.42
C GLU A 67 -1.01 12.25 -2.14
N GLY A 68 -1.15 12.07 -3.46
CA GLY A 68 -2.24 12.65 -4.23
C GLY A 68 -3.61 12.10 -3.79
N CYS A 69 -3.69 10.79 -3.59
CA CYS A 69 -4.91 10.12 -3.11
C CYS A 69 -5.30 10.57 -1.69
N LEU A 70 -4.32 10.83 -0.80
CA LEU A 70 -4.55 11.36 0.54
C LEU A 70 -5.24 12.73 0.56
N ARG A 71 -5.02 13.53 -0.49
CA ARG A 71 -5.65 14.84 -0.67
C ARG A 71 -7.01 14.74 -1.37
N ASN A 72 -7.26 13.63 -2.04
CA ASN A 72 -8.54 13.38 -2.69
C ASN A 72 -9.61 13.02 -1.64
N ARG A 73 -10.79 13.64 -1.76
CA ARG A 73 -11.93 13.46 -0.84
C ARG A 73 -13.13 12.78 -1.49
N THR A 74 -12.98 12.26 -2.71
CA THR A 74 -14.04 11.59 -3.47
C THR A 74 -13.66 10.18 -3.89
N LEU A 75 -12.39 9.79 -3.80
CA LEU A 75 -11.89 8.51 -4.27
C LEU A 75 -12.44 7.36 -3.42
N ARG A 76 -13.19 6.47 -4.08
CA ARG A 76 -13.83 5.29 -3.50
C ARG A 76 -13.15 3.99 -3.88
N HIS A 77 -12.52 3.93 -5.04
CA HIS A 77 -11.91 2.73 -5.60
C HIS A 77 -10.51 3.05 -6.12
N LEU A 78 -9.52 2.33 -5.60
CA LEU A 78 -8.13 2.42 -6.01
C LEU A 78 -7.58 1.03 -6.34
N ASP A 79 -7.12 0.87 -7.57
CA ASP A 79 -6.46 -0.36 -8.04
C ASP A 79 -5.01 -0.07 -8.43
N LEU A 80 -4.08 -0.68 -7.69
CA LEU A 80 -2.63 -0.61 -7.91
C LEU A 80 -2.04 -2.00 -8.19
N SER A 81 -2.86 -2.97 -8.61
CA SER A 81 -2.42 -4.34 -8.88
C SER A 81 -1.25 -4.40 -9.87
N GLY A 82 -0.31 -5.33 -9.68
CA GLY A 82 0.89 -5.48 -10.51
C GLY A 82 1.97 -4.41 -10.32
N SER A 83 1.79 -3.47 -9.38
CA SER A 83 2.77 -2.41 -9.07
C SER A 83 3.89 -2.88 -8.13
N THR A 84 5.05 -2.24 -8.12
CA THR A 84 6.14 -2.59 -7.18
C THR A 84 6.11 -1.71 -5.93
N ILE A 85 5.05 -1.82 -5.11
CA ILE A 85 4.88 -0.98 -3.90
C ILE A 85 5.31 -1.68 -2.61
N GLY A 86 5.29 -3.02 -2.58
CA GLY A 86 5.43 -3.80 -1.37
C GLY A 86 6.87 -4.08 -0.92
N SER A 87 7.84 -3.99 -1.84
CA SER A 87 9.27 -4.16 -1.55
C SER A 87 10.06 -2.98 -2.11
N PRO A 88 10.54 -2.05 -1.25
CA PRO A 88 11.39 -0.95 -1.70
C PRO A 88 12.78 -1.42 -2.18
N ASP A 89 13.23 -2.60 -1.73
CA ASP A 89 14.57 -3.14 -1.99
C ASP A 89 14.64 -4.08 -3.20
N ALA A 90 13.54 -4.26 -3.92
CA ALA A 90 13.55 -4.98 -5.18
C ALA A 90 14.19 -4.10 -6.26
N ILE A 91 15.52 -4.13 -6.32
CA ILE A 91 16.30 -3.68 -7.47
C ILE A 91 15.63 -4.28 -8.72
N PRO A 92 15.26 -3.48 -9.73
CA PRO A 92 14.77 -4.02 -10.97
C PRO A 92 15.92 -4.79 -11.61
N ASN A 93 15.93 -6.12 -11.49
CA ASN A 93 16.69 -6.97 -12.39
C ASN A 93 16.00 -6.91 -13.76
N SER A 94 16.17 -5.79 -14.45
CA SER A 94 15.99 -5.68 -15.89
C SER A 94 17.38 -5.66 -16.51
N HIS A 95 17.75 -6.80 -17.09
CA HIS A 95 18.90 -6.90 -17.98
C HIS A 95 18.81 -5.86 -19.10
N GLY A 96 19.90 -5.11 -19.30
CA GLY A 96 20.28 -4.48 -20.57
C GLY A 96 19.59 -3.16 -20.93
N GLY A 97 20.33 -2.04 -20.84
CA GLY A 97 19.90 -0.77 -21.44
C GLY A 97 20.63 0.45 -20.88
N THR A 98 21.81 0.69 -21.41
CA THR A 98 22.71 1.82 -21.18
C THR A 98 22.07 3.21 -21.39
N GLY A 99 22.49 4.20 -20.58
CA GLY A 99 22.43 5.62 -20.96
C GLY A 99 21.86 6.56 -19.91
N ALA A 100 22.56 6.78 -18.81
CA ALA A 100 22.34 7.97 -17.97
C ALA A 100 22.77 9.20 -18.77
N VAL A 101 21.81 9.94 -19.31
CA VAL A 101 22.02 11.32 -19.76
C VAL A 101 21.20 12.21 -18.83
N GLU A 102 21.91 12.80 -17.88
CA GLU A 102 21.38 13.70 -16.88
C GLU A 102 21.00 15.03 -17.54
N PHE A 103 19.74 15.17 -17.96
CA PHE A 103 19.20 16.47 -18.41
C PHE A 103 18.55 17.17 -17.22
N ASN A 104 19.33 18.03 -16.58
CA ASN A 104 18.89 18.93 -15.53
C ASN A 104 18.06 20.07 -16.14
N VAL A 105 16.73 20.02 -16.01
CA VAL A 105 15.84 21.12 -16.41
C VAL A 105 15.35 21.83 -15.15
N ALA A 106 16.00 22.96 -14.83
CA ALA A 106 15.53 23.90 -13.82
C ALA A 106 14.23 24.59 -14.29
N PRO A 107 13.31 24.95 -13.37
CA PRO A 107 12.06 25.63 -13.72
C PRO A 107 12.32 27.08 -14.18
N PRO A 108 11.51 27.63 -15.12
CA PRO A 108 11.76 28.96 -15.67
C PRO A 108 11.42 30.08 -14.68
N SER A 109 12.32 31.07 -14.60
CA SER A 109 12.16 32.29 -13.81
C SER A 109 11.16 33.27 -14.44
N ARG A 110 10.24 33.80 -13.62
CA ARG A 110 9.32 34.89 -13.98
C ARG A 110 10.10 36.19 -14.24
N SER A 111 9.92 36.79 -15.41
CA SER A 111 10.40 38.13 -15.75
C SER A 111 9.34 39.21 -15.45
N PRO A 112 9.68 40.34 -14.82
CA PRO A 112 8.98 41.61 -15.01
C PRO A 112 9.62 42.43 -16.16
N GLY A 113 8.80 43.20 -16.88
CA GLY A 113 9.15 43.94 -18.10
C GLY A 113 10.13 45.12 -17.93
N PRO A 114 10.48 45.81 -19.04
CA PRO A 114 11.68 46.65 -19.13
C PRO A 114 11.42 48.10 -18.73
N SER A 115 12.42 48.72 -18.08
CA SER A 115 12.53 50.19 -17.94
C SER A 115 13.96 50.62 -18.26
N MET A 116 14.05 51.76 -18.94
CA MET A 116 15.22 52.30 -19.64
C MET A 116 16.35 52.80 -18.71
N ILE A 117 17.57 52.77 -19.27
CA ILE A 117 18.85 53.41 -18.86
C ILE A 117 18.72 54.96 -18.80
N PRO A 118 19.64 55.79 -18.20
CA PRO A 118 21.09 55.74 -18.43
C PRO A 118 22.09 56.16 -17.30
N THR A 119 23.35 55.72 -17.50
CA THR A 119 24.67 56.40 -17.30
C THR A 119 25.47 56.42 -15.97
N ALA A 120 26.76 56.02 -16.14
CA ALA A 120 28.03 56.39 -15.45
C ALA A 120 28.20 56.01 -13.95
N ARG A 121 29.36 55.58 -13.42
CA ARG A 121 30.77 55.96 -13.65
C ARG A 121 31.72 54.92 -12.99
N ARG A 122 33.00 55.02 -13.34
CA ARG A 122 34.18 54.13 -13.20
C ARG A 122 34.91 54.18 -11.84
N ILE A 123 35.86 53.22 -11.66
CA ILE A 123 37.11 53.16 -10.82
C ILE A 123 37.02 52.02 -9.75
N GLN A 124 37.98 51.15 -9.40
CA GLN A 124 39.25 50.54 -9.89
C GLN A 124 40.11 50.22 -8.63
N GLN A 125 40.63 48.97 -8.53
CA GLN A 125 41.78 48.52 -7.67
C GLN A 125 41.61 48.63 -6.14
N GLY A 126 42.28 47.87 -5.27
CA GLY A 126 43.39 46.92 -5.35
C GLY A 126 43.73 46.45 -3.92
N GLN A 127 44.50 45.37 -3.80
CA GLN A 127 44.70 44.52 -2.61
C GLN A 127 45.66 45.05 -1.52
N SER A 128 45.73 44.26 -0.43
CA SER A 128 46.77 44.13 0.63
C SER A 128 46.57 45.03 1.86
N SER A 129 46.87 44.66 3.11
CA SER A 129 47.82 43.67 3.65
C SER A 129 47.53 43.32 5.12
N LEU A 130 48.32 42.35 5.59
CA LEU A 130 48.48 41.69 6.90
C LEU A 130 48.51 42.57 8.17
N GLY A 131 48.07 41.99 9.30
CA GLY A 131 48.34 42.50 10.65
C GLY A 131 48.30 41.39 11.71
N PHE A 132 49.42 41.24 12.44
CA PHE A 132 49.74 40.23 13.45
C PHE A 132 49.50 40.76 14.88
N GLY A 133 49.28 39.86 15.84
CA GLY A 133 49.42 40.09 17.30
C GLY A 133 48.29 39.43 18.09
N GLY A 134 48.47 38.62 19.14
CA GLY A 134 49.63 38.28 19.96
C GLY A 134 49.25 38.36 21.44
N GLY A 135 49.34 37.25 22.19
CA GLY A 135 49.65 37.29 23.63
C GLY A 135 48.68 36.68 24.65
N LYS A 136 49.11 35.51 25.18
CA LYS A 136 49.18 35.08 26.61
C LYS A 136 47.91 34.93 27.48
N GLY A 137 47.87 33.82 28.22
CA GLY A 137 47.14 33.69 29.49
C GLY A 137 47.01 32.24 29.97
N THR A 138 47.42 31.95 31.20
CA THR A 138 47.81 30.64 31.73
C THR A 138 46.81 30.10 32.78
N VAL A 139 46.71 28.76 32.87
CA VAL A 139 46.39 27.85 34.02
C VAL A 139 45.14 28.08 34.90
N GLY A 140 44.37 27.00 35.09
CA GLY A 140 43.47 26.83 36.24
C GLY A 140 42.69 25.51 36.20
N SER A 141 43.10 24.55 37.02
CA SER A 141 42.41 23.27 37.30
C SER A 141 41.30 23.47 38.34
N THR A 142 40.16 22.79 38.21
CA THR A 142 39.47 22.06 39.30
C THR A 142 38.15 21.40 38.85
N THR A 143 38.05 20.11 39.18
CA THR A 143 36.91 19.34 39.75
C THR A 143 35.45 19.78 39.54
N GLY A 144 34.59 18.78 39.25
CA GLY A 144 33.32 18.65 39.99
C GLY A 144 32.04 18.45 39.16
N ALA A 145 31.55 17.22 39.19
CA ALA A 145 30.16 16.79 39.40
C ALA A 145 28.98 17.43 38.61
N ALA A 146 28.23 16.53 37.98
CA ALA A 146 26.77 16.41 37.98
C ALA A 146 25.92 17.63 37.57
N THR A 147 25.12 17.47 36.52
CA THR A 147 23.67 17.20 36.62
C THR A 147 23.00 17.42 35.27
N ALA A 148 22.06 16.53 34.97
CA ALA A 148 21.17 16.62 33.82
C ALA A 148 20.26 17.85 33.93
N GLY A 149 20.17 18.61 32.84
CA GLY A 149 19.34 19.81 32.75
C GLY A 149 19.08 20.24 31.30
N LYS A 150 18.01 19.67 30.74
CA LYS A 150 16.98 20.32 29.91
C LYS A 150 17.37 21.54 29.02
N GLY A 151 17.39 21.28 27.71
CA GLY A 151 16.75 22.13 26.69
C GLY A 151 17.63 23.11 25.93
N VAL A 152 17.75 22.92 24.61
CA VAL A 152 17.70 24.01 23.61
C VAL A 152 17.05 23.46 22.34
N ALA A 153 16.12 24.23 21.80
CA ALA A 153 15.50 24.02 20.50
C ALA A 153 16.52 24.24 19.39
N GLU A 154 16.64 23.28 18.48
CA GLU A 154 17.25 23.47 17.18
C GLU A 154 16.13 23.49 16.13
N THR A 155 15.64 24.70 15.89
CA THR A 155 14.99 25.04 14.63
C THR A 155 16.09 25.22 13.58
N GLU A 156 16.34 24.20 12.78
CA GLU A 156 16.93 24.38 11.46
C GLU A 156 16.03 23.73 10.41
N SER A 157 15.44 24.61 9.60
CA SER A 157 14.83 24.31 8.33
C SER A 157 15.92 24.22 7.26
N ASP A 158 16.22 23.04 6.72
CA ASP A 158 16.38 22.82 5.28
C ASP A 158 16.67 21.34 4.90
N ILE A 159 16.03 20.92 3.79
CA ILE A 159 16.32 19.72 2.96
C ILE A 159 16.21 18.34 3.63
N GLY A 160 15.05 17.70 3.44
CA GLY A 160 14.90 16.24 3.62
C GLY A 160 13.56 15.86 4.21
N ALA A 161 12.49 15.92 3.43
CA ALA A 161 11.28 15.20 3.81
C ALA A 161 11.67 13.72 4.05
N PRO A 162 11.30 13.10 5.18
CA PRO A 162 11.63 11.71 5.41
C PRO A 162 11.05 10.91 4.25
N PHE A 163 11.87 10.12 3.55
CA PHE A 163 11.41 9.27 2.45
C PHE A 163 10.28 8.35 2.95
N ARG A 164 9.03 8.79 2.76
CA ARG A 164 7.84 8.05 3.16
C ARG A 164 7.76 6.79 2.28
N ARG A 165 7.73 5.62 2.91
CA ARG A 165 7.53 4.37 2.17
C ARG A 165 6.09 4.36 1.63
N PRO A 166 5.84 3.79 0.44
CA PRO A 166 4.49 3.71 -0.13
C PRO A 166 3.48 3.10 0.85
N ILE A 167 3.90 2.06 1.57
CA ILE A 167 3.06 1.37 2.56
C ILE A 167 2.66 2.28 3.73
N ASP A 168 3.53 3.18 4.16
CA ASP A 168 3.20 4.12 5.26
C ASP A 168 2.13 5.11 4.82
N VAL A 169 2.28 5.66 3.61
CA VAL A 169 1.30 6.57 3.01
C VAL A 169 -0.02 5.87 2.73
N LEU A 170 0.03 4.60 2.30
CA LEU A 170 -1.15 3.77 2.06
C LEU A 170 -1.88 3.44 3.38
N SER A 171 -1.15 3.07 4.43
CA SER A 171 -1.71 2.87 5.78
C SER A 171 -2.37 4.16 6.31
N GLU A 172 -1.73 5.32 6.11
CA GLU A 172 -2.30 6.62 6.44
C GLU A 172 -3.57 6.89 5.62
N LEU A 173 -3.57 6.60 4.32
CA LEU A 173 -4.71 6.77 3.42
C LEU A 173 -5.91 5.92 3.88
N ILE A 174 -5.70 4.65 4.20
CA ILE A 174 -6.75 3.75 4.66
C ILE A 174 -7.34 4.23 6.00
N SER A 175 -6.48 4.69 6.91
CA SER A 175 -6.88 5.10 8.27
C SER A 175 -7.60 6.45 8.28
N THR A 176 -7.23 7.37 7.40
CA THR A 176 -7.76 8.75 7.36
C THR A 176 -8.90 8.93 6.36
N SER A 177 -8.98 8.09 5.32
CA SER A 177 -10.04 8.21 4.32
C SER A 177 -11.38 7.75 4.86
N THR A 178 -12.39 8.61 4.66
CA THR A 178 -13.80 8.30 4.92
C THR A 178 -14.54 7.90 3.65
N THR A 179 -13.86 7.90 2.50
CA THR A 179 -14.48 7.65 1.19
C THR A 179 -13.96 6.39 0.50
N LEU A 180 -12.75 5.91 0.84
CA LEU A 180 -12.13 4.77 0.18
C LEU A 180 -12.81 3.47 0.62
N THR A 181 -13.57 2.88 -0.30
CA THR A 181 -14.32 1.63 -0.06
C THR A 181 -13.61 0.40 -0.59
N THR A 182 -12.86 0.55 -1.68
CA THR A 182 -12.23 -0.57 -2.40
C THR A 182 -10.75 -0.30 -2.62
N LEU A 183 -9.93 -1.25 -2.19
CA LEU A 183 -8.49 -1.24 -2.41
C LEU A 183 -8.04 -2.56 -3.02
N LYS A 184 -7.39 -2.50 -4.18
CA LYS A 184 -6.83 -3.67 -4.85
C LYS A 184 -5.31 -3.58 -4.96
N LEU A 185 -4.64 -4.57 -4.41
CA LEU A 185 -3.19 -4.69 -4.32
C LEU A 185 -2.75 -6.10 -4.73
N ARG A 186 -3.33 -6.64 -5.81
CA ARG A 186 -2.94 -7.96 -6.30
C ARG A 186 -1.53 -7.91 -6.88
N GLU A 187 -0.68 -8.90 -6.56
CA GLU A 187 0.65 -9.06 -7.17
C GLU A 187 1.56 -7.82 -7.03
N VAL A 188 1.47 -7.11 -5.90
CA VAL A 188 2.27 -5.89 -5.69
C VAL A 188 3.57 -6.10 -4.89
N ARG A 189 3.93 -7.36 -4.68
CA ARG A 189 5.10 -7.82 -3.90
C ARG A 189 5.07 -7.31 -2.45
N LEU A 190 3.90 -7.28 -1.82
CA LEU A 190 3.75 -6.96 -0.39
C LEU A 190 4.52 -7.97 0.47
N THR A 191 5.40 -7.47 1.33
CA THR A 191 5.93 -8.28 2.42
C THR A 191 4.84 -8.56 3.45
N THR A 192 4.96 -9.65 4.22
CA THR A 192 4.02 -9.95 5.31
C THR A 192 3.90 -8.78 6.29
N ASP A 193 5.01 -8.13 6.67
CA ASP A 193 4.99 -6.95 7.56
C ASP A 193 4.18 -5.78 6.98
N ALA A 194 4.37 -5.49 5.68
CA ALA A 194 3.61 -4.45 5.01
C ALA A 194 2.10 -4.78 4.95
N ALA A 195 1.75 -6.05 4.70
CA ALA A 195 0.36 -6.50 4.74
C ALA A 195 -0.25 -6.38 6.14
N LEU A 196 0.47 -6.73 7.20
CA LEU A 196 0.03 -6.56 8.59
C LEU A 196 -0.28 -5.09 8.90
N ARG A 197 0.57 -4.16 8.46
CA ARG A 197 0.33 -2.71 8.60
C ARG A 197 -0.95 -2.27 7.89
N ILE A 198 -1.20 -2.75 6.68
CA ILE A 198 -2.43 -2.47 5.92
C ILE A 198 -3.65 -3.00 6.66
N ILE A 199 -3.59 -4.22 7.19
CA ILE A 199 -4.68 -4.84 7.95
C ILE A 199 -4.96 -4.04 9.23
N HIS A 200 -3.92 -3.64 9.97
CA HIS A 200 -4.07 -2.82 11.17
C HIS A 200 -4.68 -1.45 10.86
N SER A 201 -4.37 -0.85 9.71
CA SER A 201 -5.03 0.36 9.23
C SER A 201 -6.48 0.10 8.82
N ALA A 202 -6.76 -1.02 8.15
CA ALA A 202 -8.12 -1.42 7.76
C ALA A 202 -9.02 -1.69 8.98
N MET A 203 -8.46 -2.18 10.10
CA MET A 203 -9.18 -2.34 11.38
C MET A 203 -9.75 -1.02 11.89
N LYS A 204 -9.08 0.10 11.63
CA LYS A 204 -9.49 1.45 12.07
C LYS A 204 -10.35 2.17 11.04
N SER A 205 -10.41 1.68 9.80
CA SER A 205 -11.10 2.35 8.70
C SER A 205 -12.60 2.04 8.73
N PRO A 206 -13.48 3.06 8.87
CA PRO A 206 -14.92 2.84 8.84
C PRO A 206 -15.47 2.67 7.42
N SER A 207 -14.72 3.09 6.39
CA SER A 207 -15.21 3.14 5.01
C SER A 207 -14.73 1.97 4.14
N LEU A 208 -13.58 1.38 4.45
CA LEU A 208 -13.01 0.30 3.66
C LEU A 208 -13.85 -0.99 3.79
N SER A 209 -14.41 -1.42 2.67
CA SER A 209 -15.37 -2.53 2.60
C SER A 209 -14.85 -3.72 1.77
N PHE A 210 -13.90 -3.46 0.87
CA PHE A 210 -13.26 -4.44 0.01
C PHE A 210 -11.74 -4.28 0.02
N VAL A 211 -11.02 -5.40 0.23
CA VAL A 211 -9.56 -5.48 0.07
C VAL A 211 -9.18 -6.71 -0.74
N ASP A 212 -8.26 -6.52 -1.69
CA ASP A 212 -7.61 -7.60 -2.43
C ASP A 212 -6.10 -7.56 -2.21
N LEU A 213 -5.57 -8.58 -1.54
CA LEU A 213 -4.14 -8.78 -1.29
C LEU A 213 -3.62 -10.05 -1.98
N SER A 214 -4.30 -10.52 -3.02
CA SER A 214 -3.98 -11.77 -3.71
C SER A 214 -2.59 -11.74 -4.37
N GLY A 215 -1.91 -12.89 -4.44
CA GLY A 215 -0.66 -13.01 -5.20
C GLY A 215 0.54 -12.25 -4.63
N ASN A 216 0.61 -12.04 -3.32
CA ASN A 216 1.69 -11.30 -2.66
C ASN A 216 2.68 -12.19 -1.87
N ALA A 217 2.57 -13.51 -1.98
CA ALA A 217 3.37 -14.47 -1.22
C ALA A 217 3.26 -14.27 0.33
N LEU A 218 2.08 -13.90 0.81
CA LEU A 218 1.81 -13.65 2.22
C LEU A 218 1.76 -14.95 3.03
N THR A 219 2.25 -14.89 4.27
CA THR A 219 2.29 -16.04 5.20
C THR A 219 1.08 -16.07 6.13
N GLY A 220 0.93 -17.15 6.91
CA GLY A 220 -0.21 -17.36 7.83
C GLY A 220 -0.46 -16.26 8.86
N ALA A 221 0.55 -15.44 9.19
CA ALA A 221 0.39 -14.26 10.04
C ALA A 221 -0.69 -13.28 9.52
N VAL A 222 -0.86 -13.19 8.19
CA VAL A 222 -1.92 -12.38 7.58
C VAL A 222 -3.30 -12.96 7.89
N GLY A 223 -3.45 -14.28 7.84
CA GLY A 223 -4.69 -14.96 8.25
C GLY A 223 -5.01 -14.72 9.73
N ASP A 224 -4.00 -14.72 10.60
CA ASP A 224 -4.19 -14.40 12.02
C ASP A 224 -4.60 -12.94 12.24
N ALA A 225 -3.98 -12.00 11.53
CA ALA A 225 -4.32 -10.57 11.62
C ALA A 225 -5.73 -10.27 11.13
N PHE A 226 -6.21 -10.92 10.06
CA PHE A 226 -7.61 -10.83 9.67
C PHE A 226 -8.53 -11.47 10.71
N GLY A 227 -8.11 -12.57 11.36
CA GLY A 227 -8.84 -13.14 12.49
C GLY A 227 -8.99 -12.17 13.66
N GLU A 228 -7.94 -11.44 14.01
CA GLU A 228 -7.99 -10.40 15.04
C GLU A 228 -8.86 -9.22 14.63
N LEU A 229 -8.79 -8.79 13.36
CA LEU A 229 -9.67 -7.76 12.81
C LEU A 229 -11.14 -8.16 12.94
N VAL A 230 -11.47 -9.41 12.57
CA VAL A 230 -12.83 -9.94 12.62
C VAL A 230 -13.30 -10.12 14.07
N TRP A 231 -12.45 -10.65 14.93
CA TRP A 231 -12.74 -10.84 16.36
C TRP A 231 -13.01 -9.51 17.07
N ASN A 232 -12.19 -8.49 16.83
CA ASN A 232 -12.31 -7.18 17.48
C ASN A 232 -13.60 -6.43 17.09
N ARG A 233 -14.21 -6.78 15.96
CA ARG A 233 -15.54 -6.26 15.58
C ARG A 233 -16.66 -6.90 16.36
N ALA A 234 -16.60 -8.23 16.54
CA ALA A 234 -17.61 -8.96 17.30
C ALA A 234 -17.70 -8.47 18.76
N GLY A 235 -16.57 -8.06 19.34
CA GLY A 235 -16.50 -7.43 20.67
C GLY A 235 -16.87 -5.94 20.73
N ALA A 236 -17.39 -5.35 19.64
CA ALA A 236 -17.73 -3.93 19.50
C ALA A 236 -16.59 -2.94 19.77
N GLN A 237 -15.32 -3.37 19.68
CA GLN A 237 -14.17 -2.50 19.94
C GLN A 237 -13.76 -1.66 18.73
N GLN A 238 -14.17 -2.02 17.51
CA GLN A 238 -13.75 -1.37 16.26
C GLN A 238 -14.88 -1.29 15.22
N THR A 239 -14.81 -0.31 14.32
CA THR A 239 -15.88 0.08 13.37
C THR A 239 -15.65 -0.39 11.93
N SER A 240 -14.73 -1.32 11.70
CA SER A 240 -14.31 -1.66 10.34
C SER A 240 -15.43 -2.29 9.51
N GLY A 241 -15.68 -1.74 8.32
CA GLY A 241 -16.75 -2.15 7.39
C GLY A 241 -16.36 -3.24 6.38
N LEU A 242 -15.15 -3.81 6.49
CA LEU A 242 -14.63 -4.81 5.53
C LEU A 242 -15.54 -6.04 5.48
N HIS A 243 -16.18 -6.28 4.34
CA HIS A 243 -17.03 -7.45 4.13
C HIS A 243 -16.51 -8.35 3.00
N THR A 244 -15.56 -7.87 2.21
CA THR A 244 -14.91 -8.64 1.13
C THR A 244 -13.41 -8.70 1.34
N ILE A 245 -12.88 -9.92 1.48
CA ILE A 245 -11.46 -10.19 1.70
C ILE A 245 -10.98 -11.18 0.64
N LEU A 246 -10.09 -10.74 -0.25
CA LEU A 246 -9.48 -11.60 -1.26
C LEU A 246 -8.01 -11.87 -0.91
N LEU A 247 -7.67 -13.14 -0.70
CA LEU A 247 -6.33 -13.56 -0.31
C LEU A 247 -5.77 -14.67 -1.21
N SER A 248 -6.42 -14.96 -2.34
CA SER A 248 -6.01 -16.04 -3.24
C SER A 248 -4.54 -15.93 -3.67
N ASN A 249 -3.90 -17.07 -3.94
CA ASN A 249 -2.49 -17.16 -4.32
C ASN A 249 -1.52 -16.58 -3.27
N ASN A 250 -1.76 -16.88 -1.99
CA ASN A 250 -0.83 -16.58 -0.90
C ASN A 250 -0.60 -17.84 -0.06
N PRO A 251 0.64 -18.25 0.25
CA PRO A 251 0.92 -19.42 1.08
C PRO A 251 0.62 -19.12 2.57
N LEU A 252 -0.66 -18.87 2.88
CA LEU A 252 -1.14 -18.62 4.23
C LEU A 252 -0.96 -19.85 5.12
N MET A 253 -0.99 -21.03 4.52
CA MET A 253 -0.90 -22.29 5.23
C MET A 253 0.13 -23.19 4.56
N GLN A 254 0.86 -23.93 5.37
CA GLN A 254 1.72 -25.01 4.89
C GLN A 254 0.96 -26.33 5.08
N PRO A 255 0.55 -26.99 3.99
CA PRO A 255 -0.18 -28.26 4.09
C PRO A 255 0.61 -29.27 4.92
N GLN A 256 -0.07 -29.99 5.81
CA GLN A 256 0.52 -31.12 6.57
C GLN A 256 1.68 -30.73 7.49
N SER A 257 1.85 -29.44 7.78
CA SER A 257 2.90 -28.94 8.67
C SER A 257 2.57 -29.09 10.16
N GLY A 258 1.32 -29.48 10.49
CA GLY A 258 0.81 -29.48 11.87
C GLY A 258 0.62 -28.07 12.46
N MET A 259 0.79 -27.02 11.65
CA MET A 259 0.51 -25.64 12.07
C MET A 259 -1.00 -25.45 12.33
N PRO A 260 -1.37 -24.64 13.33
CA PRO A 260 -2.78 -24.35 13.58
C PRO A 260 -3.40 -23.62 12.38
N ALA A 261 -4.70 -23.85 12.19
CA ALA A 261 -5.48 -23.09 11.21
C ALA A 261 -5.46 -21.59 11.56
N PRO A 262 -5.47 -20.68 10.55
CA PRO A 262 -5.49 -19.25 10.79
C PRO A 262 -6.65 -18.84 11.71
N LYS A 263 -6.39 -17.88 12.61
CA LYS A 263 -7.43 -17.36 13.53
C LYS A 263 -8.67 -16.84 12.78
N LEU A 264 -8.51 -16.41 11.52
CA LEU A 264 -9.60 -16.03 10.63
C LEU A 264 -10.72 -17.08 10.61
N PHE A 265 -10.40 -18.37 10.56
CA PHE A 265 -11.42 -19.41 10.44
C PHE A 265 -12.29 -19.47 11.69
N SER A 266 -11.69 -19.52 12.87
CA SER A 266 -12.45 -19.47 14.13
C SER A 266 -13.20 -18.15 14.31
N ALA A 267 -12.62 -17.01 13.90
CA ALA A 267 -13.24 -15.70 14.07
C ALA A 267 -14.52 -15.54 13.23
N LEU A 268 -14.59 -16.20 12.06
CA LEU A 268 -15.80 -16.21 11.23
C LEU A 268 -17.02 -16.78 11.94
N SER A 269 -16.88 -17.63 12.98
CA SER A 269 -18.06 -18.19 13.66
C SER A 269 -18.92 -17.12 14.34
N MET A 270 -18.29 -16.00 14.72
CA MET A 270 -18.90 -14.87 15.45
C MET A 270 -19.26 -13.70 14.53
N ASP A 271 -18.64 -13.62 13.35
CA ASP A 271 -18.78 -12.47 12.46
C ASP A 271 -20.00 -12.58 11.56
N ARG A 272 -20.66 -11.42 11.37
CA ARG A 272 -21.85 -11.27 10.53
C ARG A 272 -21.63 -10.27 9.38
N MET A 273 -20.40 -9.79 9.20
CA MET A 273 -20.07 -8.72 8.26
C MET A 273 -19.34 -9.25 7.03
N VAL A 274 -18.47 -10.24 7.17
CA VAL A 274 -17.73 -10.85 6.05
C VAL A 274 -18.71 -11.66 5.20
N LEU A 275 -18.98 -11.15 4.01
CA LEU A 275 -19.87 -11.74 3.01
C LEU A 275 -19.10 -12.56 1.97
N ARG A 276 -17.86 -12.15 1.65
CA ARG A 276 -17.04 -12.78 0.61
C ARG A 276 -15.60 -13.00 1.08
N LEU A 277 -15.15 -14.25 0.98
CA LEU A 277 -13.80 -14.66 1.34
C LEU A 277 -13.21 -15.54 0.22
N HIS A 278 -12.11 -15.11 -0.40
CA HIS A 278 -11.41 -15.92 -1.39
C HIS A 278 -10.07 -16.40 -0.84
N LEU A 279 -9.87 -17.72 -0.90
CA LEU A 279 -8.72 -18.44 -0.37
C LEU A 279 -8.22 -19.48 -1.39
N ASP A 280 -8.34 -19.18 -2.68
CA ASP A 280 -7.85 -20.08 -3.73
C ASP A 280 -6.33 -20.17 -3.65
N ASN A 281 -5.76 -21.37 -3.80
CA ASN A 281 -4.32 -21.56 -3.76
C ASN A 281 -3.65 -20.93 -2.52
N CYS A 282 -4.23 -21.21 -1.35
CA CYS A 282 -3.74 -20.70 -0.06
C CYS A 282 -3.06 -21.75 0.83
N GLY A 283 -2.95 -22.98 0.34
CA GLY A 283 -2.39 -24.11 1.09
C GLY A 283 -3.36 -24.66 2.15
N VAL A 284 -4.66 -24.41 2.02
CA VAL A 284 -5.68 -24.94 2.94
C VAL A 284 -5.67 -26.46 2.86
N ASP A 285 -5.40 -27.13 3.97
CA ASP A 285 -5.41 -28.59 4.09
C ASP A 285 -6.65 -29.09 4.85
N ASP A 286 -6.69 -30.39 5.11
CA ASP A 286 -7.83 -31.06 5.72
C ASP A 286 -8.13 -30.62 7.17
N ASP A 287 -7.10 -30.26 7.94
CA ASP A 287 -7.27 -29.82 9.33
C ASP A 287 -7.67 -28.35 9.40
N ALA A 288 -7.12 -27.55 8.48
CA ALA A 288 -7.53 -26.18 8.22
C ALA A 288 -9.01 -26.09 7.86
N ILE A 289 -9.44 -26.85 6.85
CA ILE A 289 -10.82 -26.81 6.37
C ILE A 289 -11.79 -27.28 7.44
N ALA A 290 -11.43 -28.26 8.28
CA ALA A 290 -12.27 -28.71 9.40
C ALA A 290 -12.57 -27.58 10.40
N SER A 291 -11.59 -26.70 10.66
CA SER A 291 -11.78 -25.51 11.49
C SER A 291 -12.72 -24.51 10.84
N LEU A 292 -12.58 -24.30 9.53
CA LEU A 292 -13.49 -23.44 8.76
C LEU A 292 -14.92 -24.02 8.72
N CYS A 293 -15.08 -25.34 8.54
CA CYS A 293 -16.38 -26.03 8.58
C CYS A 293 -17.14 -25.74 9.88
N ARG A 294 -16.44 -25.88 11.01
CA ARG A 294 -17.03 -25.66 12.33
C ARG A 294 -17.52 -24.23 12.50
N ALA A 295 -16.75 -23.26 11.99
CA ALA A 295 -17.15 -21.85 12.03
C ALA A 295 -18.33 -21.54 11.11
N LEU A 296 -18.37 -22.15 9.91
CA LEU A 296 -19.46 -21.94 8.95
C LEU A 296 -20.78 -22.57 9.39
N ASN A 297 -20.77 -23.60 10.24
CA ASN A 297 -22.01 -24.15 10.83
C ASN A 297 -22.79 -23.11 11.65
N THR A 298 -22.13 -22.11 12.22
CA THR A 298 -22.77 -21.02 12.96
C THR A 298 -22.83 -19.71 12.16
N ASN A 299 -22.07 -19.60 11.05
CA ASN A 299 -22.02 -18.43 10.21
C ASN A 299 -23.18 -18.42 9.17
N GLY A 300 -24.14 -17.51 9.33
CA GLY A 300 -25.23 -17.29 8.36
C GLY A 300 -25.05 -16.04 7.49
N ALA A 301 -23.90 -15.36 7.55
CA ALA A 301 -23.63 -14.12 6.82
C ALA A 301 -22.74 -14.33 5.58
N LEU A 302 -21.80 -15.28 5.62
CA LEU A 302 -20.93 -15.55 4.49
C LEU A 302 -21.76 -16.05 3.30
N GLN A 303 -21.62 -15.38 2.15
CA GLN A 303 -22.37 -15.65 0.92
C GLN A 303 -21.50 -16.24 -0.20
N THR A 304 -20.19 -16.01 -0.15
CA THR A 304 -19.26 -16.46 -1.19
C THR A 304 -17.95 -16.89 -0.56
N LEU A 305 -17.55 -18.13 -0.82
CA LEU A 305 -16.29 -18.71 -0.37
C LEU A 305 -15.63 -19.44 -1.53
N HIS A 306 -14.41 -19.03 -1.88
CA HIS A 306 -13.61 -19.68 -2.91
C HIS A 306 -12.42 -20.42 -2.27
N LEU A 307 -12.26 -21.69 -2.64
CA LEU A 307 -11.27 -22.62 -2.07
C LEU A 307 -10.58 -23.46 -3.16
N ASP A 308 -10.53 -22.98 -4.40
CA ASP A 308 -9.93 -23.70 -5.52
C ASP A 308 -8.41 -23.87 -5.34
N HIS A 309 -7.83 -24.89 -5.97
CA HIS A 309 -6.39 -25.18 -5.92
C HIS A 309 -5.76 -25.26 -4.51
N ASN A 310 -6.47 -25.87 -3.56
CA ASN A 310 -6.04 -26.15 -2.18
C ASN A 310 -5.83 -27.65 -1.93
N ALA A 311 -5.08 -28.00 -0.89
CA ALA A 311 -4.72 -29.37 -0.49
C ALA A 311 -5.82 -30.08 0.31
N ILE A 312 -7.07 -29.93 -0.11
CA ILE A 312 -8.24 -30.57 0.50
C ILE A 312 -8.47 -31.92 -0.17
N THR A 313 -8.47 -33.00 0.60
CA THR A 313 -8.69 -34.36 0.10
C THR A 313 -10.18 -34.66 -0.11
N SER A 314 -10.46 -35.64 -0.96
CA SER A 314 -11.83 -36.10 -1.25
C SER A 314 -12.51 -36.74 -0.03
N GLU A 315 -11.77 -37.41 0.85
CA GLU A 315 -12.29 -38.05 2.07
C GLU A 315 -12.81 -37.06 3.11
N ARG A 316 -12.16 -35.90 3.24
CA ARG A 316 -12.66 -34.83 4.10
C ARG A 316 -13.77 -34.04 3.42
N CYS A 317 -13.72 -33.88 2.09
CA CYS A 317 -14.83 -33.25 1.36
C CYS A 317 -16.15 -34.02 1.46
N CYS A 318 -16.14 -35.36 1.51
CA CYS A 318 -17.36 -36.16 1.64
C CYS A 318 -17.99 -36.10 3.04
N HIS A 319 -17.18 -36.01 4.10
CA HIS A 319 -17.68 -35.75 5.47
C HIS A 319 -18.22 -34.33 5.64
N VAL A 320 -17.65 -33.38 4.90
CA VAL A 320 -18.11 -31.98 4.84
C VAL A 320 -19.33 -31.82 3.91
N GLY A 321 -19.61 -32.82 3.07
CA GLY A 321 -20.73 -32.85 2.11
C GLY A 321 -22.12 -32.80 2.72
N SER A 322 -22.26 -33.03 4.04
CA SER A 322 -23.51 -32.78 4.79
C SER A 322 -23.57 -31.41 5.47
N GLY A 323 -22.53 -30.59 5.31
CA GLY A 323 -22.38 -29.27 5.94
C GLY A 323 -22.47 -28.09 4.95
N PRO A 324 -22.45 -26.84 5.45
CA PRO A 324 -22.66 -25.62 4.66
C PRO A 324 -21.61 -25.39 3.56
N LEU A 325 -20.46 -26.06 3.63
CA LEU A 325 -19.39 -26.00 2.63
C LEU A 325 -19.72 -26.73 1.32
N CYS A 326 -20.68 -27.64 1.30
CA CYS A 326 -21.12 -28.30 0.06
C CYS A 326 -21.68 -27.30 -0.95
N ALA A 327 -22.28 -26.19 -0.48
CA ALA A 327 -22.74 -25.09 -1.34
C ALA A 327 -21.59 -24.25 -1.94
N TYR A 328 -20.39 -24.32 -1.35
CA TYR A 328 -19.25 -23.46 -1.69
C TYR A 328 -18.13 -24.20 -2.44
N LEU A 329 -18.09 -25.53 -2.36
CA LEU A 329 -17.15 -26.35 -3.10
C LEU A 329 -17.75 -26.68 -4.47
N SER A 330 -17.19 -26.10 -5.53
CA SER A 330 -17.62 -26.39 -6.90
C SER A 330 -17.57 -27.91 -7.18
N PRO A 331 -18.61 -28.52 -7.79
CA PRO A 331 -18.63 -29.96 -8.12
C PRO A 331 -17.57 -30.40 -9.14
N ARG A 332 -16.79 -29.47 -9.70
CA ARG A 332 -15.73 -29.74 -10.69
C ARG A 332 -14.50 -30.46 -10.14
N ARG A 333 -14.35 -30.62 -8.82
CA ARG A 333 -13.21 -31.36 -8.24
C ARG A 333 -13.40 -32.88 -8.14
N PHE A 334 -14.62 -33.39 -8.28
CA PHE A 334 -14.91 -34.79 -7.96
C PHE A 334 -15.45 -35.60 -9.15
N THR A 335 -15.45 -35.01 -10.35
CA THR A 335 -15.75 -35.70 -11.61
C THR A 335 -14.47 -35.85 -12.44
N GLY A 336 -13.64 -36.79 -12.01
CA GLY A 336 -12.59 -37.44 -12.80
C GLY A 336 -12.28 -38.75 -12.06
N GLY A 337 -12.79 -39.91 -12.43
CA GLY A 337 -13.22 -40.34 -13.76
C GLY A 337 -12.02 -40.92 -14.50
N GLU A 338 -11.69 -42.16 -14.13
CA GLU A 338 -10.80 -43.15 -14.79
C GLU A 338 -9.30 -42.85 -14.95
#